data_AF-T1EI35-F1
#
_entry.id   AF-T1EI35-F1
#
_cell.length_a   1.000
_cell.length_b   1.000
_cell.length_c   1.000
_cell.angle_alpha   90.00
_cell.angle_beta   90.00
_cell.angle_gamma   90.00
#
_symmetry.space_group_name_H-M   'P 1'
#
loop_
_entity.id
_entity.type
_entity.pdbx_description
1 polymer ?
#
loop_
_entity_poly.entity_id
_entity_poly.type
_entity_poly.pdbx_seq_one_letter_code
_entity_poly.pdbx_strand_id
1 'polypeptide(L)'
;ESQVKNLLESNYYFEQAGLGLHSADTLKIFLSMKQLAKEKDLQNVRFWGKIYGLEQNYFVVEADYVEGNDEEEEEEVEEELEVGSFLLDNFLSFIKELEEEEEDMDGNFLPLPKINYKPPPNPPKEEPGTGMNKKVYYVCNDPGKLWTKLPMVSPKQIFISRKIKKLFSGRLDAPIVSFPTFPGLEINYLRAQIARISAATHVSPTGYFVTEDEEEEEADGELLTNAEYEALSIKEQFAAGIQGWVHHVPYILPQ
;
A
#
# COMPACT_ATOMS: atom_id res chain seq x y z
N GLU A 1 -22.88 -3.13 12.72
CA GLU A 1 -22.87 -1.68 12.40
C GLU A 1 -21.47 -1.31 11.96
N SER A 2 -21.32 -0.62 10.83
CA SER A 2 -20.01 -0.16 10.35
C SER A 2 -19.35 0.78 11.38
N GLN A 3 -18.32 0.31 12.06
CA GLN A 3 -17.61 1.07 13.10
C GLN A 3 -16.69 2.11 12.45
N VAL A 4 -17.23 3.29 12.17
CA VAL A 4 -16.46 4.43 11.65
C VAL A 4 -15.75 5.13 12.82
N LYS A 5 -14.41 5.19 12.80
CA LYS A 5 -13.65 5.87 13.85
C LYS A 5 -13.96 7.37 13.89
N ASN A 6 -14.03 7.93 15.09
CA ASN A 6 -14.38 9.34 15.30
C ASN A 6 -13.25 10.28 14.88
N LEU A 7 -13.31 10.73 13.61
CA LEU A 7 -12.33 11.64 13.04
C LEU A 7 -12.32 13.01 13.73
N LEU A 8 -13.47 13.49 14.23
CA LEU A 8 -13.58 14.81 14.85
C LEU A 8 -12.79 14.87 16.15
N GLU A 9 -12.90 13.82 16.95
CA GLU A 9 -12.14 13.69 18.20
C GLU A 9 -10.64 13.58 17.94
N SER A 10 -10.24 12.79 16.95
CA SER A 10 -8.82 12.70 16.55
C SER A 10 -8.28 14.06 16.08
N ASN A 11 -9.04 14.79 15.26
CA ASN A 11 -8.64 16.12 14.80
C ASN A 11 -8.56 17.14 15.93
N TYR A 12 -9.43 17.04 16.94
CA TYR A 12 -9.34 17.89 18.13
C TYR A 12 -7.99 17.72 18.84
N TYR A 13 -7.53 16.48 19.04
CA TYR A 13 -6.21 16.23 19.63
C TYR A 13 -5.06 16.73 18.74
N PHE A 14 -5.16 16.58 17.41
CA PHE A 14 -4.16 17.12 16.50
C PHE A 14 -4.12 18.65 16.51
N GLU A 15 -5.26 19.32 16.55
CA GLU A 15 -5.37 20.79 16.61
C GLU A 15 -4.69 21.34 17.88
N GLN A 16 -4.80 20.64 19.03
CA GLN A 16 -4.07 21.00 20.25
C GLN A 16 -2.54 20.93 20.07
N ALA A 17 -2.05 20.04 19.21
CA ALA A 17 -0.63 19.92 18.87
C ALA A 17 -0.20 20.89 17.75
N GLY A 18 -1.11 21.73 17.22
CA GLY A 18 -0.85 22.61 16.07
C GLY A 18 -0.75 21.86 14.74
N LEU A 19 -1.25 20.62 14.69
CA LEU A 19 -1.29 19.76 13.51
C LEU A 19 -2.77 19.49 13.12
N GLY A 20 -2.99 18.88 11.96
CA GLY A 20 -4.32 18.40 11.56
C GLY A 20 -4.95 19.17 10.41
N LEU A 21 -6.24 18.89 10.20
CA LEU A 21 -7.04 19.46 9.12
C LEU A 21 -7.94 20.56 9.64
N HIS A 22 -8.31 21.49 8.77
CA HIS A 22 -9.27 22.52 9.11
C HIS A 22 -10.62 21.89 9.48
N SER A 23 -11.24 22.34 10.57
CA SER A 23 -12.41 21.68 11.15
C SER A 23 -13.59 21.54 10.18
N ALA A 24 -13.76 22.50 9.26
CA ALA A 24 -14.80 22.41 8.22
C ALA A 24 -14.54 21.30 7.19
N ASP A 25 -13.28 21.04 6.84
CA ASP A 25 -12.92 19.97 5.92
C ASP A 25 -13.00 18.61 6.63
N THR A 26 -12.60 18.54 7.90
CA THR A 26 -12.74 17.35 8.74
C THR A 26 -14.19 16.86 8.81
N LEU A 27 -15.15 17.78 8.97
CA LEU A 27 -16.58 17.45 8.97
C LEU A 27 -17.05 16.87 7.64
N LYS A 28 -16.65 17.47 6.51
CA LYS A 28 -17.01 16.97 5.18
C LYS A 28 -16.43 15.58 4.93
N ILE A 29 -15.16 15.38 5.29
CA ILE A 29 -14.48 14.09 5.18
C ILE A 29 -15.22 13.05 6.03
N PHE A 30 -15.53 13.37 7.28
CA PHE A 30 -16.24 12.47 8.19
C PHE A 30 -17.62 12.05 7.67
N LEU A 31 -18.38 13.00 7.11
CA LEU A 31 -19.68 12.69 6.48
C LEU A 31 -19.51 11.80 5.24
N SER A 32 -18.56 12.12 4.36
CA SER A 32 -18.28 11.32 3.17
C SER A 32 -17.79 9.90 3.50
N MET A 33 -17.05 9.74 4.60
CA MET A 33 -16.59 8.45 5.10
C MET A 33 -17.74 7.61 5.67
N LYS A 34 -18.70 8.25 6.38
CA LYS A 34 -19.93 7.60 6.83
C LYS A 34 -20.82 7.16 5.67
N GLN A 35 -20.86 7.93 4.59
CA GLN A 35 -21.59 7.55 3.38
C GLN A 35 -20.94 6.33 2.73
N LEU A 36 -19.62 6.34 2.55
CA LEU A 36 -18.85 5.21 2.02
C LEU A 36 -19.07 3.93 2.84
N ALA A 37 -19.00 4.03 4.17
CA ALA A 37 -19.17 2.90 5.07
C ALA A 37 -20.55 2.23 4.93
N LYS A 38 -21.59 3.00 4.58
CA LYS A 38 -22.95 2.49 4.34
C LYS A 38 -23.15 1.95 2.92
N GLU A 39 -22.45 2.50 1.95
CA GLU A 39 -22.60 2.12 0.54
C GLU A 39 -21.86 0.81 0.23
N LYS A 40 -20.74 0.58 0.91
CA LYS A 40 -19.84 -0.56 0.70
C LYS A 40 -19.82 -1.54 1.88
N ASP A 41 -20.72 -1.37 2.85
CA ASP A 41 -20.84 -2.19 4.07
C ASP A 41 -19.51 -2.50 4.78
N LEU A 42 -18.61 -1.50 4.81
CA LEU A 42 -17.24 -1.65 5.31
C LEU A 42 -17.19 -1.74 6.83
N GLN A 43 -16.20 -2.48 7.34
CA GLN A 43 -15.88 -2.58 8.76
C GLN A 43 -14.65 -1.72 9.11
N ASN A 44 -14.60 -1.23 10.35
CA ASN A 44 -13.47 -0.48 10.93
C ASN A 44 -12.89 0.65 10.06
N VAL A 45 -13.78 1.48 9.50
CA VAL A 45 -13.39 2.58 8.62
C VAL A 45 -12.62 3.67 9.38
N ARG A 46 -11.41 3.97 8.92
CA ARG A 46 -10.52 4.99 9.50
C ARG A 46 -10.00 5.92 8.40
N PHE A 47 -9.96 7.21 8.71
CA PHE A 47 -9.26 8.18 7.87
C PHE A 47 -7.74 7.95 7.98
N TRP A 48 -7.09 7.61 6.87
CA TRP A 48 -5.66 7.38 6.83
C TRP A 48 -4.89 8.70 6.72
N GLY A 49 -5.34 9.59 5.83
CA GLY A 49 -4.67 10.88 5.65
C GLY A 49 -4.98 11.57 4.32
N LYS A 50 -4.19 12.60 4.04
CA LYS A 50 -4.25 13.41 2.83
C LYS A 50 -2.89 13.44 2.15
N ILE A 51 -2.87 13.17 0.84
CA ILE A 51 -1.69 13.25 -0.01
C ILE A 51 -1.87 14.43 -0.96
N TYR A 52 -0.87 15.31 -1.00
CA TYR A 52 -0.88 16.47 -1.89
C TYR A 52 -0.40 16.08 -3.28
N GLY A 53 -1.19 16.46 -4.29
CA GLY A 53 -0.80 16.39 -5.70
C GLY A 53 -0.64 17.77 -6.32
N LEU A 54 -0.15 17.79 -7.56
CA LEU A 54 0.09 19.02 -8.32
C LEU A 54 -1.20 19.68 -8.81
N GLU A 55 -2.13 18.87 -9.32
CA GLU A 55 -3.42 19.32 -9.84
C GLU A 55 -4.52 19.15 -8.79
N GLN A 56 -4.58 17.98 -8.13
CA GLN A 56 -5.58 17.65 -7.12
C GLN A 56 -4.95 16.88 -5.94
N ASN A 57 -5.58 16.98 -4.78
CA ASN A 57 -5.18 16.21 -3.59
C ASN A 57 -5.91 14.88 -3.54
N TYR A 58 -5.39 13.95 -2.76
CA TYR A 58 -6.03 12.67 -2.46
C TYR A 58 -6.33 12.58 -0.98
N PHE A 59 -7.59 12.30 -0.65
CA PHE A 59 -8.04 11.89 0.67
C PHE A 59 -8.12 10.37 0.69
N VAL A 60 -7.50 9.75 1.69
CA VAL A 60 -7.38 8.30 1.79
C VAL A 60 -8.09 7.80 3.03
N VAL A 61 -8.92 6.78 2.85
CA VAL A 61 -9.61 6.05 3.91
C VAL A 61 -9.14 4.60 3.88
N GLU A 62 -8.81 4.05 5.03
CA GLU A 62 -8.54 2.63 5.21
C GLU A 62 -9.77 1.94 5.83
N ALA A 63 -10.05 0.72 5.42
CA ALA A 63 -11.05 -0.14 6.02
C ALA A 63 -10.53 -1.59 6.06
N ASP A 64 -11.14 -2.43 6.89
CA ASP A 64 -10.76 -3.83 6.96
C ASP A 64 -11.27 -4.56 5.71
N TYR A 65 -10.46 -5.51 5.25
CA TYR A 65 -10.83 -6.40 4.15
C TYR A 65 -11.95 -7.34 4.62
N VAL A 66 -12.99 -7.48 3.80
CA VAL A 66 -14.06 -8.47 4.01
C VAL A 66 -14.04 -9.38 2.78
N GLU A 67 -13.80 -10.68 3.00
CA GLU A 67 -13.77 -11.68 1.94
C GLU A 67 -15.09 -11.69 1.15
N GLY A 68 -14.99 -11.66 -0.20
CA GLY A 68 -16.12 -11.72 -1.12
C GLY A 68 -16.48 -10.43 -1.87
N ASN A 69 -15.75 -9.32 -1.67
CA ASN A 69 -15.98 -8.07 -2.40
C ASN A 69 -15.06 -7.90 -3.64
N ASP A 70 -14.16 -8.85 -3.90
CA ASP A 70 -12.98 -8.64 -4.75
C ASP A 70 -12.77 -9.72 -5.84
N GLU A 71 -13.64 -10.74 -5.94
CA GLU A 71 -13.50 -11.83 -6.93
C GLU A 71 -13.50 -11.31 -8.39
N GLU A 72 -14.22 -10.23 -8.69
CA GLU A 72 -14.30 -9.67 -10.05
C GLU A 72 -13.05 -8.87 -10.47
N GLU A 73 -12.27 -8.33 -9.52
CA GLU A 73 -11.07 -7.51 -9.84
C GLU A 73 -9.79 -8.36 -9.96
N GLU A 74 -9.75 -9.54 -9.36
CA GLU A 74 -8.61 -10.47 -9.48
C GLU A 74 -8.52 -11.08 -10.89
N GLU A 75 -9.66 -11.43 -11.50
CA GLU A 75 -9.71 -11.98 -12.87
C GLU A 75 -9.13 -10.99 -13.90
N GLU A 76 -9.48 -9.70 -13.83
CA GLU A 76 -8.99 -8.69 -14.78
C GLU A 76 -7.47 -8.46 -14.69
N VAL A 77 -6.89 -8.53 -13.49
CA VAL A 77 -5.45 -8.33 -13.28
C VAL A 77 -4.64 -9.56 -13.68
N GLU A 78 -5.19 -10.77 -13.51
CA GLU A 78 -4.58 -11.99 -14.02
C GLU A 78 -4.53 -11.99 -15.54
N GLU A 79 -5.62 -11.59 -16.22
CA GLU A 79 -5.65 -11.46 -17.68
C GLU A 79 -4.60 -10.47 -18.20
N GLU A 80 -4.45 -9.28 -17.62
CA GLU A 80 -3.44 -8.31 -18.06
C GLU A 80 -1.99 -8.83 -17.87
N LEU A 81 -1.73 -9.58 -16.81
CA LEU A 81 -0.42 -10.18 -16.56
C LEU A 81 -0.12 -11.33 -17.52
N GLU A 82 -1.14 -12.12 -17.88
CA GLU A 82 -1.02 -13.21 -18.83
C GLU A 82 -0.71 -12.68 -20.24
N VAL A 83 -1.38 -11.60 -20.66
CA VAL A 83 -1.09 -10.90 -21.92
C VAL A 83 0.33 -10.31 -21.91
N GLY A 84 0.77 -9.72 -20.80
CA GLY A 84 2.13 -9.18 -20.64
C GLY A 84 3.22 -10.26 -20.68
N SER A 85 2.96 -11.44 -20.12
CA SER A 85 3.87 -12.59 -20.18
C SER A 85 3.95 -13.16 -21.59
N PHE A 86 2.81 -13.26 -22.29
CA PHE A 86 2.75 -13.76 -23.66
C PHE A 86 3.54 -12.90 -24.66
N LEU A 87 3.51 -11.56 -24.51
CA LEU A 87 4.32 -10.66 -25.32
C LEU A 87 5.83 -10.82 -25.06
N LEU A 88 6.22 -11.10 -23.82
CA LEU A 88 7.63 -11.33 -23.46
C LEU A 88 8.14 -12.66 -24.04
N ASP A 89 7.33 -13.72 -23.97
CA ASP A 89 7.66 -15.03 -24.53
C ASP A 89 7.78 -15.00 -26.06
N ASN A 90 6.87 -14.28 -26.75
CA ASN A 90 6.97 -14.07 -28.20
C ASN A 90 8.19 -13.23 -28.60
N PHE A 91 8.60 -12.27 -27.76
CA PHE A 91 9.81 -11.50 -28.02
C PHE A 91 11.08 -12.33 -27.79
N LEU A 92 11.09 -13.18 -26.75
CA LEU A 92 12.20 -14.11 -26.51
C LEU A 92 12.34 -15.18 -27.58
N SER A 93 11.22 -15.72 -28.11
CA SER A 93 11.27 -16.68 -29.21
C SER A 93 11.82 -16.04 -30.48
N PHE A 94 11.42 -14.80 -30.78
CA PHE A 94 11.92 -14.04 -31.93
C PHE A 94 13.43 -13.75 -31.83
N ILE A 95 13.95 -13.40 -30.64
CA ILE A 95 15.41 -13.23 -30.43
C ILE A 95 16.14 -14.54 -30.66
N LYS A 96 15.56 -15.66 -30.24
CA LYS A 96 16.17 -16.98 -30.37
C LYS A 96 16.26 -17.45 -31.82
N GLU A 97 15.24 -17.15 -32.62
CA GLU A 97 15.24 -17.41 -34.08
C GLU A 97 16.32 -16.57 -34.79
N LEU A 98 16.53 -15.31 -34.37
CA LEU A 98 17.58 -14.46 -34.94
C LEU A 98 19.00 -14.91 -34.55
N GLU A 99 19.20 -15.44 -33.35
CA GLU A 99 20.48 -16.03 -32.93
C GLU A 99 20.80 -17.32 -33.72
N GLU A 100 19.79 -18.12 -34.06
CA GLU A 100 19.96 -19.34 -34.88
C GLU A 100 20.31 -19.01 -36.34
N GLU A 101 19.82 -17.91 -36.91
CA GLU A 101 20.20 -17.46 -38.27
C GLU A 101 21.63 -16.89 -38.36
N GLU A 102 22.20 -16.35 -37.26
CA GLU A 102 23.59 -15.85 -37.22
C GLU A 102 24.64 -16.96 -37.09
N GLU A 103 24.27 -18.14 -36.58
CA GLU A 103 25.19 -19.29 -36.47
C GLU A 103 25.53 -19.95 -37.83
N ASP A 104 24.75 -19.67 -38.88
CA ASP A 104 24.95 -20.22 -40.24
C ASP A 104 25.91 -19.38 -41.12
N MET A 105 26.43 -18.25 -40.62
CA MET A 105 27.35 -17.37 -41.36
C MET A 105 28.80 -17.61 -40.95
N ASP A 106 29.53 -18.36 -41.78
CA ASP A 106 30.96 -18.67 -41.68
C ASP A 106 31.83 -17.44 -41.37
N GLY A 107 32.14 -17.26 -40.08
CA GLY A 107 33.07 -16.26 -39.58
C GLY A 107 33.52 -16.65 -38.20
N ASN A 108 34.84 -16.77 -38.01
CA ASN A 108 35.53 -17.29 -36.83
C ASN A 108 35.35 -16.40 -35.57
N PHE A 109 34.11 -16.21 -35.11
CA PHE A 109 33.76 -15.50 -33.89
C PHE A 109 33.82 -16.44 -32.69
N LEU A 110 34.50 -16.00 -31.64
CA LEU A 110 34.40 -16.66 -30.34
C LEU A 110 32.94 -16.56 -29.88
N PRO A 111 32.32 -17.66 -29.42
CA PRO A 111 30.94 -17.61 -28.94
C PRO A 111 30.86 -16.58 -27.81
N LEU A 112 29.91 -15.66 -27.91
CA LEU A 112 29.67 -14.67 -26.86
C LEU A 112 29.49 -15.42 -25.53
N PRO A 113 30.13 -14.97 -24.43
CA PRO A 113 29.96 -15.61 -23.14
C PRO A 113 28.48 -15.55 -22.77
N LYS A 114 27.83 -16.73 -22.72
CA LYS A 114 26.43 -16.85 -22.33
C LYS A 114 26.29 -16.30 -20.92
N ILE A 115 25.59 -15.16 -20.80
CA ILE A 115 25.30 -14.51 -19.52
C ILE A 115 24.41 -15.47 -18.74
N ASN A 116 24.99 -16.22 -17.81
CA ASN A 116 24.27 -17.17 -16.97
C ASN A 116 23.64 -16.47 -15.74
N TYR A 117 23.25 -15.21 -15.90
CA TYR A 117 22.54 -14.44 -14.88
C TYR A 117 21.04 -14.72 -15.02
N LYS A 118 20.51 -15.51 -14.08
CA LYS A 118 19.06 -15.56 -13.88
C LYS A 118 18.72 -14.45 -12.88
N PRO A 119 17.85 -13.48 -13.24
CA PRO A 119 17.36 -12.54 -12.24
C PRO A 119 16.74 -13.34 -11.08
N PRO A 120 16.91 -12.90 -9.83
CA PRO A 120 16.25 -13.56 -8.70
C PRO A 120 14.75 -13.66 -8.98
N PRO A 121 14.09 -14.77 -8.63
CA PRO A 121 12.66 -14.93 -8.84
C PRO A 121 11.94 -13.78 -8.15
N ASN A 122 10.96 -13.18 -8.85
CA ASN A 122 10.14 -12.15 -8.23
C ASN A 122 9.41 -12.80 -7.05
N PRO A 123 9.42 -12.18 -5.85
CA PRO A 123 8.63 -12.69 -4.74
C PRO A 123 7.15 -12.76 -5.14
N PRO A 124 6.43 -13.81 -4.72
CA PRO A 124 5.00 -13.96 -5.02
C PRO A 124 4.21 -12.78 -4.44
N LYS A 125 3.04 -12.50 -5.03
CA LYS A 125 2.11 -11.53 -4.45
C LYS A 125 1.56 -12.11 -3.15
N GLU A 126 1.43 -11.27 -2.12
CA GLU A 126 0.79 -11.64 -0.86
C GLU A 126 -0.72 -11.80 -1.08
N GLU A 127 -1.31 -12.85 -0.48
CA GLU A 127 -2.75 -13.14 -0.56
C GLU A 127 -3.61 -12.00 0.03
N PRO A 128 -4.86 -11.84 -0.43
CA PRO A 128 -5.79 -10.87 0.14
C PRO A 128 -5.98 -11.13 1.64
N GLY A 129 -5.93 -10.07 2.46
CA GLY A 129 -6.07 -10.22 3.92
C GLY A 129 -4.77 -10.47 4.69
N THR A 130 -3.68 -10.83 4.01
CA THR A 130 -2.39 -11.13 4.67
C THR A 130 -1.39 -9.97 4.50
N GLY A 131 -0.56 -9.75 5.52
CA GLY A 131 0.56 -8.80 5.46
C GLY A 131 0.17 -7.36 5.05
N MET A 132 0.66 -6.92 3.89
CA MET A 132 0.45 -5.58 3.34
C MET A 132 -0.90 -5.39 2.67
N ASN A 133 -1.65 -6.47 2.42
CA ASN A 133 -2.98 -6.48 1.84
C ASN A 133 -4.10 -6.73 2.88
N LYS A 134 -3.79 -6.66 4.19
CA LYS A 134 -4.77 -6.78 5.28
C LYS A 134 -5.89 -5.73 5.26
N LYS A 135 -5.61 -4.54 4.72
CA LYS A 135 -6.56 -3.43 4.66
C LYS A 135 -6.81 -2.98 3.23
N VAL A 136 -8.05 -2.62 2.95
CA VAL A 136 -8.46 -1.97 1.72
C VAL A 136 -8.38 -0.46 1.87
N TYR A 137 -8.02 0.22 0.80
CA TYR A 137 -7.86 1.67 0.78
C TYR A 137 -8.77 2.28 -0.27
N TYR A 138 -9.45 3.35 0.10
CA TYR A 138 -10.33 4.13 -0.76
C TYR A 138 -9.79 5.54 -0.88
N VAL A 139 -9.82 6.08 -2.09
CA VAL A 139 -9.30 7.40 -2.41
C VAL A 139 -10.36 8.28 -3.02
N CYS A 140 -10.34 9.56 -2.65
CA CYS A 140 -11.22 10.57 -3.19
C CYS A 140 -10.46 11.89 -3.37
N ASN A 141 -10.75 12.65 -4.43
CA ASN A 141 -10.08 13.93 -4.67
C ASN A 141 -10.64 15.08 -3.83
N ASP A 142 -11.96 15.08 -3.59
CA ASP A 142 -12.66 16.09 -2.80
C ASP A 142 -13.73 15.42 -1.93
N PRO A 143 -13.88 15.80 -0.66
CA PRO A 143 -14.86 15.20 0.23
C PRO A 143 -16.28 15.43 -0.31
N GLY A 144 -16.89 14.36 -0.83
CA GLY A 144 -18.21 14.37 -1.49
C GLY A 144 -18.22 13.82 -2.91
N LYS A 145 -17.06 13.58 -3.54
CA LYS A 145 -16.96 12.79 -4.78
C LYS A 145 -16.99 11.29 -4.46
N LEU A 146 -17.18 10.47 -5.50
CA LEU A 146 -17.15 9.01 -5.40
C LEU A 146 -15.78 8.55 -4.91
N TRP A 147 -15.80 7.54 -4.04
CA TRP A 147 -14.59 6.90 -3.56
C TRP A 147 -14.15 5.82 -4.54
N THR A 148 -12.91 5.89 -4.99
CA THR A 148 -12.29 4.88 -5.85
C THR A 148 -11.48 3.94 -4.98
N LYS A 149 -11.71 2.64 -5.12
CA LYS A 149 -10.93 1.61 -4.43
C LYS A 149 -9.52 1.56 -5.02
N LEU A 150 -8.50 1.41 -4.18
CA LEU A 150 -7.14 1.17 -4.63
C LEU A 150 -6.90 -0.33 -4.84
N PRO A 151 -6.15 -0.70 -5.90
CA PRO A 151 -5.77 -2.08 -6.15
C PRO A 151 -4.82 -2.60 -5.06
N MET A 152 -4.64 -3.92 -5.04
CA MET A 152 -3.71 -4.58 -4.14
C MET A 152 -2.25 -4.26 -4.50
N VAL A 153 -1.35 -4.31 -3.50
CA VAL A 153 0.05 -3.98 -3.72
C VAL A 153 0.86 -5.24 -4.04
N SER A 154 1.73 -5.15 -5.05
CA SER A 154 2.73 -6.18 -5.32
C SER A 154 4.08 -5.81 -4.68
N PRO A 155 4.87 -6.77 -4.16
CA PRO A 155 6.21 -6.49 -3.65
C PRO A 155 7.12 -5.78 -4.67
N LYS A 156 6.97 -6.09 -5.97
CA LYS A 156 7.71 -5.44 -7.07
C LYS A 156 7.43 -3.93 -7.14
N GLN A 157 6.18 -3.53 -6.93
CA GLN A 157 5.80 -2.11 -6.89
C GLN A 157 6.41 -1.43 -5.67
N ILE A 158 6.41 -2.07 -4.49
CA ILE A 158 7.03 -1.53 -3.28
C ILE A 158 8.53 -1.34 -3.49
N PHE A 159 9.23 -2.34 -4.04
CA PHE A 159 10.66 -2.28 -4.29
C PHE A 159 11.03 -1.12 -5.23
N ILE A 160 10.31 -0.97 -6.35
CA ILE A 160 10.60 0.09 -7.31
C ILE A 160 10.22 1.45 -6.73
N SER A 161 9.12 1.54 -5.97
CA SER A 161 8.72 2.79 -5.29
C SER A 161 9.80 3.33 -4.35
N ARG A 162 10.61 2.45 -3.71
CA ARG A 162 11.75 2.85 -2.87
C ARG A 162 12.88 3.53 -3.64
N LYS A 163 13.00 3.24 -4.94
CA LYS A 163 14.07 3.77 -5.82
C LYS A 163 13.67 5.03 -6.57
N ILE A 164 12.38 5.38 -6.57
CA ILE A 164 11.86 6.54 -7.32
C ILE A 164 11.34 7.62 -6.39
N LYS A 165 11.51 8.88 -6.80
CA LYS A 165 10.94 10.06 -6.14
C LYS A 165 10.14 10.85 -7.16
N LYS A 166 8.82 10.80 -7.04
CA LYS A 166 7.89 11.50 -7.93
C LYS A 166 6.85 12.25 -7.10
N LEU A 167 6.41 13.38 -7.63
CA LEU A 167 5.27 14.11 -7.11
C LEU A 167 4.00 13.54 -7.73
N PHE A 168 2.93 13.49 -6.96
CA PHE A 168 1.62 13.05 -7.44
C PHE A 168 0.99 14.11 -8.34
N SER A 169 0.37 13.71 -9.43
CA SER A 169 -0.36 14.64 -10.29
C SER A 169 -1.74 14.98 -9.71
N GLY A 170 -2.41 14.03 -9.04
CA GLY A 170 -3.81 14.18 -8.64
C GLY A 170 -4.80 13.46 -9.58
N ARG A 171 -4.30 12.76 -10.61
CA ARG A 171 -5.06 11.86 -11.47
C ARG A 171 -4.59 10.41 -11.28
N LEU A 172 -5.52 9.52 -10.94
CA LEU A 172 -5.21 8.10 -10.66
C LEU A 172 -4.67 7.36 -11.90
N ASP A 173 -5.11 7.75 -13.10
CA ASP A 173 -4.74 7.13 -14.37
C ASP A 173 -3.43 7.68 -14.98
N ALA A 174 -2.75 8.60 -14.29
CA ALA A 174 -1.54 9.21 -14.83
C ALA A 174 -0.39 8.18 -14.91
N PRO A 175 0.32 8.08 -16.05
CA PRO A 175 1.45 7.16 -16.18
C PRO A 175 2.68 7.67 -15.43
N ILE A 176 3.41 6.76 -14.77
CA ILE A 176 4.62 7.11 -14.03
C ILE A 176 5.85 6.89 -14.90
N VAL A 177 6.36 7.99 -15.44
CA VAL A 177 7.60 7.97 -16.22
C VAL A 177 8.80 8.06 -15.27
N SER A 178 9.41 6.92 -14.95
CA SER A 178 10.62 6.84 -14.09
C SER A 178 11.63 5.82 -14.62
N PHE A 179 12.87 5.93 -14.14
CA PHE A 179 13.90 4.92 -14.30
C PHE A 179 14.46 4.56 -12.91
N PRO A 180 14.30 3.31 -12.42
CA PRO A 180 13.65 2.15 -13.06
C PRO A 180 12.16 2.34 -13.38
N THR A 181 11.66 1.59 -14.36
CA THR A 181 10.25 1.65 -14.80
C THR A 181 9.33 1.13 -13.72
N PHE A 182 8.27 1.88 -13.40
CA PHE A 182 7.29 1.46 -12.40
C PHE A 182 6.19 0.60 -13.06
N PRO A 183 5.90 -0.61 -12.53
CA PRO A 183 4.87 -1.48 -13.07
C PRO A 183 3.48 -1.01 -12.57
N GLY A 184 2.93 -0.01 -13.26
CA GLY A 184 1.60 0.52 -12.99
C GLY A 184 1.44 2.02 -13.28
N LEU A 185 0.24 2.52 -12.99
CA LEU A 185 -0.11 3.94 -13.05
C LEU A 185 0.07 4.62 -11.68
N GLU A 186 -0.35 5.88 -11.57
CA GLU A 186 -0.33 6.66 -10.33
C GLU A 186 -1.12 5.98 -9.20
N ILE A 187 -2.23 5.28 -9.51
CA ILE A 187 -3.02 4.51 -8.54
C ILE A 187 -2.20 3.43 -7.81
N ASN A 188 -1.38 2.68 -8.55
CA ASN A 188 -0.52 1.62 -8.02
C ASN A 188 0.63 2.20 -7.20
N TYR A 189 1.17 3.35 -7.60
CA TYR A 189 2.19 4.04 -6.83
C TYR A 189 1.65 4.67 -5.56
N LEU A 190 0.45 5.23 -5.60
CA LEU A 190 -0.24 5.75 -4.44
C LEU A 190 -0.43 4.64 -3.40
N ARG A 191 -0.92 3.47 -3.84
CA ARG A 191 -1.04 2.28 -2.99
C ARG A 191 0.30 1.84 -2.39
N ALA A 192 1.37 1.77 -3.20
CA ALA A 192 2.70 1.39 -2.73
C ALA A 192 3.26 2.40 -1.71
N GLN A 193 3.04 3.69 -1.92
CA GLN A 193 3.44 4.74 -0.99
C GLN A 193 2.67 4.67 0.33
N ILE A 194 1.36 4.42 0.27
CA ILE A 194 0.52 4.20 1.46
C ILE A 194 1.05 3.01 2.25
N ALA A 195 1.32 1.86 1.61
CA ALA A 195 1.86 0.67 2.28
C ALA A 195 3.15 1.00 3.05
N ARG A 196 4.08 1.71 2.39
CA ARG A 196 5.37 2.11 2.99
C ARG A 196 5.20 3.06 4.18
N ILE A 197 4.32 4.05 4.06
CA ILE A 197 4.07 5.01 5.12
C ILE A 197 3.38 4.30 6.29
N SER A 198 2.33 3.51 6.03
CA SER A 198 1.63 2.74 7.07
C SER A 198 2.59 1.86 7.87
N ALA A 199 3.45 1.09 7.20
CA ALA A 199 4.43 0.23 7.89
C ALA A 199 5.48 1.02 8.69
N ALA A 200 5.83 2.24 8.26
CA ALA A 200 6.87 3.05 8.89
C ALA A 200 6.35 4.04 9.95
N THR A 201 5.06 4.39 9.96
CA THR A 201 4.55 5.48 10.82
C THR A 201 3.40 5.05 11.72
N HIS A 202 2.84 3.85 11.55
CA HIS A 202 1.85 3.34 12.48
C HIS A 202 2.53 2.92 13.79
N VAL A 203 2.27 3.69 14.83
CA VAL A 203 2.81 3.49 16.18
C VAL A 203 1.69 3.59 17.20
N SER A 204 1.86 2.87 18.30
CA SER A 204 0.98 2.91 19.48
C SER A 204 1.82 3.07 20.75
N PRO A 205 1.23 3.59 21.84
CA PRO A 205 1.91 3.63 23.12
C PRO A 205 2.33 2.23 23.59
N THR A 206 3.49 2.14 24.26
CA THR A 206 4.00 0.88 24.82
C THR A 206 2.96 0.24 25.75
N GLY A 207 2.68 -1.06 25.56
CA GLY A 207 1.71 -1.81 26.38
C GLY A 207 0.25 -1.68 25.95
N TYR A 208 -0.04 -0.91 24.90
CA TYR A 208 -1.41 -0.77 24.36
C TYR A 208 -1.89 -2.02 23.60
N PHE A 209 -0.98 -2.65 22.85
CA PHE A 209 -1.24 -3.91 22.18
C PHE A 209 -0.44 -5.04 22.84
N VAL A 210 -1.08 -6.19 23.00
CA VAL A 210 -0.46 -7.43 23.44
C VAL A 210 -0.66 -8.47 22.34
N THR A 211 0.38 -9.22 22.03
CA THR A 211 0.31 -10.42 21.19
C THR A 211 -0.11 -11.58 22.08
N GLU A 212 -1.25 -12.22 21.79
CA GLU A 212 -1.51 -13.54 22.37
C GLU A 212 -0.49 -14.52 21.79
N ASP A 213 0.15 -15.27 22.69
CA ASP A 213 1.10 -16.36 22.47
C ASP A 213 2.57 -16.02 22.16
N GLU A 214 3.44 -16.30 23.15
CA GLU A 214 4.90 -16.30 23.07
C GLU A 214 5.47 -17.51 22.30
N GLU A 215 4.64 -18.37 21.68
CA GLU A 215 5.06 -19.67 21.11
C GLU A 215 4.95 -19.84 19.59
N GLU A 216 4.37 -18.89 18.84
CA GLU A 216 4.42 -18.94 17.37
C GLU A 216 5.16 -17.72 16.81
N GLU A 217 6.37 -17.95 16.28
CA GLU A 217 7.11 -17.02 15.42
C GLU A 217 6.42 -16.82 14.05
N GLU A 218 5.09 -16.79 14.00
CA GLU A 218 4.36 -16.32 12.83
C GLU A 218 4.12 -14.83 12.98
N ALA A 219 4.68 -14.06 12.05
CA ALA A 219 4.67 -12.59 12.04
C ALA A 219 3.27 -11.95 11.86
N ASP A 220 2.20 -12.74 12.02
CA ASP A 220 0.80 -12.42 11.77
C ASP A 220 -0.11 -12.57 13.01
N GLY A 221 0.46 -12.61 14.22
CA GLY A 221 -0.33 -12.58 15.46
C GLY A 221 -1.26 -11.36 15.52
N GLU A 222 -2.56 -11.59 15.71
CA GLU A 222 -3.53 -10.52 15.85
C GLU A 222 -3.23 -9.68 17.10
N LEU A 223 -2.99 -8.38 16.90
CA LEU A 223 -2.74 -7.47 18.01
C LEU A 223 -4.04 -7.17 18.76
N LEU A 224 -4.13 -7.67 19.99
CA LEU A 224 -5.26 -7.44 20.86
C LEU A 224 -5.05 -6.17 21.69
N THR A 225 -6.12 -5.38 21.82
CA THR A 225 -6.10 -4.19 22.69
C THR A 225 -6.06 -4.63 24.14
N ASN A 226 -5.04 -4.20 24.88
CA ASN A 226 -4.91 -4.53 26.28
C ASN A 226 -6.00 -3.83 27.10
N ALA A 227 -6.91 -4.60 27.70
CA ALA A 227 -7.99 -4.09 28.53
C ALA A 227 -7.50 -3.46 29.85
N GLU A 228 -6.28 -3.82 30.30
CA GLU A 228 -5.65 -3.29 31.52
C GLU A 228 -4.75 -2.08 31.25
N TYR A 229 -4.75 -1.54 30.03
CA TYR A 229 -3.92 -0.40 29.68
C TYR A 229 -4.38 0.88 30.41
N GLU A 230 -3.55 1.36 31.33
CA GLU A 230 -3.70 2.69 31.93
C GLU A 230 -2.99 3.75 31.07
N ALA A 231 -3.76 4.72 30.58
CA ALA A 231 -3.21 5.82 29.81
C ALA A 231 -2.25 6.65 30.67
N LEU A 232 -0.99 6.70 30.26
CA LEU A 232 0.02 7.58 30.85
C LEU A 232 -0.44 9.03 30.76
N SER A 233 -0.09 9.85 31.76
CA SER A 233 -0.35 11.27 31.66
C SER A 233 0.44 11.89 30.50
N ILE A 234 -0.08 12.97 29.91
CA ILE A 234 0.58 13.67 28.78
C ILE A 234 2.04 14.03 29.12
N LYS A 235 2.33 14.36 30.38
CA LYS A 235 3.68 14.70 30.85
C LYS A 235 4.62 13.50 30.85
N GLU A 236 4.13 12.33 31.29
CA GLU A 236 4.91 11.10 31.32
C GLU A 236 5.14 10.55 29.91
N GLN A 237 4.12 10.63 29.04
CA GLN A 237 4.25 10.24 27.65
C GLN A 237 5.25 11.14 26.90
N PHE A 238 5.27 12.45 27.20
CA PHE A 238 6.28 13.36 26.67
C PHE A 238 7.68 13.07 27.22
N ALA A 239 7.79 12.71 28.50
CA ALA A 239 9.06 12.37 29.14
C ALA A 239 9.68 11.07 28.61
N ALA A 240 8.84 10.06 28.29
CA ALA A 240 9.27 8.82 27.66
C ALA A 240 9.79 9.03 26.22
N GLY A 241 9.38 10.14 25.58
CA GLY A 241 9.81 10.49 24.23
C GLY A 241 9.51 9.37 23.23
N ILE A 242 10.47 9.03 22.36
CA ILE A 242 10.33 8.00 21.32
C ILE A 242 10.23 6.58 21.92
N GLN A 243 10.79 6.36 23.12
CA GLN A 243 10.80 5.03 23.75
C GLN A 243 9.42 4.58 24.24
N GLY A 244 8.49 5.53 24.40
CA GLY A 244 7.10 5.23 24.77
C GLY A 244 6.21 4.80 23.59
N TRP A 245 6.74 4.69 22.38
CA TRP A 245 5.99 4.36 21.17
C TRP A 245 6.58 3.12 20.50
N VAL A 246 5.71 2.19 20.12
CA VAL A 246 6.06 0.92 19.48
C VAL A 246 5.26 0.75 18.18
N HIS A 247 5.88 0.15 17.16
CA HIS A 247 5.19 -0.19 15.92
C HIS A 247 4.18 -1.31 16.13
N HIS A 248 2.99 -1.16 15.56
CA HIS A 248 1.93 -2.16 15.60
C HIS A 248 1.59 -2.73 14.20
N VAL A 249 2.43 -2.45 13.20
CA VAL A 249 2.28 -2.95 11.84
C VAL A 249 3.56 -3.68 11.48
N PRO A 250 3.49 -4.82 10.77
CA PRO A 250 4.67 -5.58 10.38
C PRO A 250 5.62 -4.75 9.50
N TYR A 251 6.91 -4.96 9.72
CA TYR A 251 7.95 -4.28 8.98
C TYR A 251 8.09 -4.84 7.56
N ILE A 252 8.18 -3.95 6.57
CA ILE A 252 8.36 -4.36 5.17
C ILE A 252 9.84 -4.68 4.92
N LEU A 253 10.13 -5.96 4.70
CA LEU A 253 11.48 -6.44 4.41
C LEU A 253 12.11 -5.78 3.16
N PRO A 254 13.45 -5.59 3.14
CA PRO A 254 14.19 -5.26 1.94
C PRO A 254 14.39 -6.53 1.10
N GLN A 255 13.32 -7.00 0.46
CA GLN A 255 13.39 -8.03 -0.57
C GLN A 255 13.96 -7.45 -1.87
#